data_AF-A0A356TL52-F1
#
_entry.id   AF-A0A356TL52-F1
#
_cell.length_a   1.000
_cell.length_b   1.000
_cell.length_c   1.000
_cell.angle_alpha   90.00
_cell.angle_beta   90.00
_cell.angle_gamma   90.00
#
_symmetry.space_group_name_H-M   'P 1'
#
loop_
_entity.id
_entity.type
_entity.pdbx_description
1 polymer ?
#
loop_
_entity_poly.entity_id
_entity_poly.type
_entity_poly.pdbx_seq_one_letter_code
_entity_poly.pdbx_strand_id
1 'polypeptide(L)'
;MARTRPDLIEKEIERLEEQATLLEKDWKRLPYLWGTLLLVGPIWLIWGPVVGLYAFLCVPSLFFTALYLVGVRRSENRQTLEELRRQLRRMQAPSSQPAA
;
A
#
# COMPACT_ATOMS: atom_id res chain seq x y z
N MET A 1 33.45 -9.90 1.09
CA MET A 1 32.95 -8.52 0.94
C MET A 1 31.93 -8.26 2.03
N ALA A 2 32.32 -7.55 3.09
CA ALA A 2 31.41 -7.23 4.19
C ALA A 2 30.37 -6.23 3.68
N ARG A 3 29.10 -6.65 3.56
CA ARG A 3 27.99 -5.74 3.23
C ARG A 3 27.89 -4.73 4.37
N THR A 4 28.28 -3.50 4.09
CA THR A 4 28.19 -2.39 5.02
C THR A 4 26.71 -2.22 5.39
N ARG A 5 26.40 -2.13 6.69
CA ARG A 5 25.02 -1.86 7.19
C ARG A 5 24.24 -0.79 6.39
N PRO A 6 24.84 0.31 5.89
CA PRO A 6 24.10 1.27 5.06
C PRO A 6 23.58 0.69 3.73
N ASP A 7 24.30 -0.23 3.10
CA ASP A 7 23.95 -0.84 1.81
C ASP A 7 22.74 -1.79 1.92
N LEU A 8 22.59 -2.44 3.09
CA LEU A 8 21.39 -3.21 3.43
C LEU A 8 20.17 -2.31 3.64
N ILE A 9 20.35 -1.17 4.30
CA ILE A 9 19.28 -0.20 4.56
C ILE A 9 18.82 0.45 3.25
N GLU A 10 19.74 0.76 2.35
CA GLU A 10 19.45 1.34 1.04
C GLU A 10 18.64 0.39 0.15
N LYS A 11 19.00 -0.90 0.11
CA LYS A 11 18.20 -1.93 -0.58
C LYS A 11 16.81 -2.13 0.02
N GLU A 12 16.69 -2.07 1.34
CA GLU A 12 15.38 -2.18 2.00
C GLU A 12 14.48 -0.98 1.64
N ILE A 13 15.06 0.23 1.57
CA ILE A 13 14.36 1.45 1.13
C ILE A 13 13.89 1.30 -0.32
N GLU A 14 14.76 0.88 -1.23
CA GLU A 14 14.43 0.71 -2.65
C GLU A 14 13.30 -0.32 -2.83
N ARG A 15 13.37 -1.45 -2.12
CA ARG A 15 12.32 -2.48 -2.13
C ARG A 15 10.98 -1.97 -1.57
N LEU A 16 11.01 -1.18 -0.49
CA LEU A 16 9.80 -0.58 0.10
C LEU A 16 9.19 0.50 -0.81
N GLU A 17 10.02 1.25 -1.52
CA GLU A 17 9.58 2.29 -2.48
C GLU A 17 8.93 1.67 -3.73
N GLU A 18 9.46 0.53 -4.20
CA GLU A 18 8.88 -0.26 -5.29
C GLU A 18 7.53 -0.89 -4.89
N GLN A 19 7.43 -1.39 -3.65
CA GLN A 19 6.16 -1.89 -3.12
C GLN A 19 5.13 -0.76 -2.95
N ALA A 20 5.56 0.42 -2.50
CA ALA A 20 4.68 1.58 -2.34
C ALA A 20 4.12 2.08 -3.68
N THR A 21 4.93 2.06 -4.74
CA THR A 21 4.50 2.47 -6.10
C THR A 21 3.51 1.48 -6.73
N LEU A 22 3.71 0.17 -6.53
CA LEU A 22 2.70 -0.84 -6.91
C LEU A 22 1.39 -0.63 -6.15
N LEU A 23 1.46 -0.41 -4.83
CA LEU A 23 0.30 -0.16 -3.98
C LEU A 23 -0.47 1.10 -4.41
N GLU A 24 0.24 2.15 -4.83
CA GLU A 24 -0.38 3.38 -5.33
C GLU A 24 -1.05 3.18 -6.70
N LYS A 25 -0.49 2.32 -7.55
CA LYS A 25 -1.09 1.92 -8.82
C LYS A 25 -2.38 1.13 -8.60
N ASP A 26 -2.39 0.23 -7.61
CA ASP A 26 -3.58 -0.52 -7.20
C ASP A 26 -4.63 0.39 -6.55
N TRP A 27 -4.20 1.36 -5.74
CA TRP A 27 -5.08 2.39 -5.17
C TRP A 27 -5.78 3.23 -6.24
N LYS A 28 -5.06 3.61 -7.32
CA LYS A 28 -5.67 4.32 -8.45
C LYS A 28 -6.65 3.46 -9.25
N ARG A 29 -6.51 2.13 -9.22
CA ARG A 29 -7.42 1.19 -9.89
C ARG A 29 -8.65 0.80 -9.06
N LEU A 30 -8.57 0.92 -7.73
CA LEU A 30 -9.68 0.70 -6.80
C LEU A 30 -10.98 1.46 -7.16
N PRO A 31 -10.98 2.77 -7.48
CA PRO A 31 -12.20 3.44 -7.93
C PRO A 31 -12.67 2.96 -9.31
N TYR A 32 -11.81 2.35 -10.12
CA TYR A 32 -12.22 1.73 -11.39
C TYR A 32 -13.01 0.43 -11.16
N LEU A 33 -12.77 -0.26 -10.04
CA LEU A 33 -13.58 -1.42 -9.62
C LEU A 33 -15.01 -1.03 -9.21
N TRP A 34 -15.29 0.23 -8.86
CA TRP A 34 -16.68 0.67 -8.69
C TRP A 34 -17.50 0.52 -9.98
N GLY A 35 -16.86 0.58 -11.16
CA GLY A 35 -17.52 0.29 -12.43
C GLY A 35 -18.06 -1.15 -12.53
N THR A 36 -17.44 -2.11 -11.82
CA THR A 36 -17.94 -3.49 -11.73
C THR A 36 -19.19 -3.61 -10.86
N LEU A 37 -19.42 -2.65 -9.95
CA LEU A 37 -20.68 -2.56 -9.21
C LEU A 37 -21.87 -2.27 -10.13
N LEU A 38 -21.63 -1.64 -11.29
CA LEU A 38 -22.63 -1.37 -12.32
C LEU A 38 -23.09 -2.67 -13.03
N LEU A 39 -22.25 -3.71 -13.04
CA LEU A 39 -22.62 -5.07 -13.48
C LEU A 39 -23.49 -5.84 -12.46
N VAL A 40 -23.72 -5.32 -11.25
CA VAL A 40 -24.65 -5.94 -10.30
C VAL A 40 -26.10 -5.82 -10.80
N GLY A 41 -26.42 -4.80 -11.60
CA GLY A 41 -27.73 -4.61 -12.23
C GLY A 41 -28.22 -5.84 -13.02
N PRO A 42 -27.45 -6.37 -14.00
CA PRO A 42 -27.84 -7.57 -14.73
C PRO A 42 -27.83 -8.86 -13.88
N ILE A 43 -27.00 -8.95 -12.83
CA ILE A 43 -27.03 -10.09 -11.88
C ILE A 43 -28.36 -10.14 -11.13
N TRP A 44 -28.90 -8.98 -10.75
CA TRP A 44 -30.20 -8.85 -10.11
C TRP A 44 -31.34 -9.42 -10.96
N LEU A 45 -31.23 -9.27 -12.29
CA LEU A 45 -32.22 -9.74 -13.26
C LEU A 45 -32.17 -11.27 -13.48
N ILE A 46 -30.97 -11.88 -13.37
CA ILE A 46 -30.74 -13.30 -13.69
C ILE A 46 -30.91 -14.22 -12.47
N TRP A 47 -30.43 -13.79 -11.29
CA TRP A 47 -30.37 -14.63 -10.09
C TRP A 47 -31.45 -14.30 -9.04
N GLY A 48 -32.25 -13.26 -9.28
CA GLY A 48 -33.34 -12.84 -8.41
C GLY A 48 -32.92 -11.92 -7.25
N PRO A 49 -33.92 -11.35 -6.53
CA PRO A 49 -33.71 -10.24 -5.60
C PRO A 49 -32.90 -10.62 -4.36
N VAL A 50 -32.94 -11.89 -3.92
CA VAL A 50 -32.23 -12.36 -2.73
C VAL A 50 -30.71 -12.38 -2.94
N VAL A 51 -30.26 -12.92 -4.07
CA VAL A 51 -28.82 -12.97 -4.42
C VAL A 51 -28.30 -11.56 -4.69
N GLY A 52 -29.12 -10.73 -5.32
CA GLY A 52 -28.84 -9.31 -5.51
C GLY A 52 -28.63 -8.53 -4.21
N LEU A 53 -29.46 -8.78 -3.18
CA LEU A 53 -29.32 -8.14 -1.87
C LEU A 53 -28.03 -8.57 -1.15
N TYR A 54 -27.69 -9.86 -1.21
CA TYR A 54 -26.45 -10.40 -0.65
C TYR A 54 -25.22 -9.82 -1.37
N ALA A 55 -25.23 -9.76 -2.70
CA ALA A 55 -24.16 -9.14 -3.47
C ALA A 55 -24.02 -7.64 -3.14
N PHE A 56 -25.15 -6.94 -3.01
CA PHE A 56 -25.15 -5.52 -2.67
C PHE A 56 -24.58 -5.22 -1.28
N LEU A 57 -24.72 -6.11 -0.30
CA LEU A 57 -24.11 -5.94 1.02
C LEU A 57 -22.65 -6.43 1.06
N CYS A 58 -22.37 -7.58 0.44
CA CYS A 58 -21.08 -8.24 0.53
C CYS A 58 -20.00 -7.53 -0.29
N VAL A 59 -20.32 -7.07 -1.50
CA VAL A 59 -19.36 -6.42 -2.40
C VAL A 59 -18.81 -5.11 -1.81
N PRO A 60 -19.63 -4.13 -1.33
CA PRO A 60 -19.08 -2.94 -0.71
C PRO A 60 -18.36 -3.25 0.60
N SER A 61 -18.81 -4.23 1.40
CA SER A 61 -18.10 -4.63 2.61
C SER A 61 -16.67 -5.10 2.31
N LEU A 62 -16.51 -6.03 1.35
CA LEU A 62 -15.19 -6.50 0.90
C LEU A 62 -14.36 -5.37 0.29
N PHE A 63 -15.00 -4.47 -0.45
CA PHE A 63 -14.35 -3.30 -1.05
C PHE A 63 -13.81 -2.33 0.02
N PHE A 64 -14.61 -2.00 1.03
CA PHE A 64 -14.19 -1.16 2.15
C PHE A 64 -13.07 -1.81 2.97
N THR A 65 -13.17 -3.12 3.22
CA THR A 65 -12.09 -3.85 3.93
C THR A 65 -10.79 -3.83 3.13
N ALA A 66 -10.86 -4.03 1.81
CA ALA A 66 -9.69 -3.94 0.92
C ALA A 66 -9.10 -2.52 0.93
N LEU A 67 -9.94 -1.48 0.80
CA LEU A 67 -9.52 -0.08 0.90
C LEU A 67 -8.83 0.21 2.24
N TYR A 68 -9.42 -0.25 3.33
CA TYR A 68 -8.88 -0.03 4.67
C TYR A 68 -7.51 -0.69 4.83
N LEU A 69 -7.38 -1.98 4.47
CA LEU A 69 -6.11 -2.71 4.53
C LEU A 69 -5.01 -2.08 3.68
N VAL A 70 -5.34 -1.68 2.45
CA VAL A 70 -4.37 -1.01 1.55
C VAL A 70 -3.99 0.37 2.09
N GLY A 71 -4.95 1.12 2.62
CA GLY A 71 -4.72 2.43 3.23
C GLY A 71 -3.78 2.36 4.45
N VAL A 72 -4.05 1.42 5.37
CA VAL A 72 -3.23 1.21 6.57
C VAL A 72 -1.81 0.77 6.19
N ARG A 73 -1.67 -0.23 5.28
CA ARG A 73 -0.34 -0.66 4.81
C ARG A 73 0.43 0.47 4.15
N ARG A 74 -0.24 1.34 3.39
CA ARG A 74 0.39 2.51 2.78
C ARG A 74 0.90 3.48 3.85
N SER A 75 0.12 3.76 4.89
CA SER A 75 0.54 4.66 5.96
C SER A 75 1.71 4.09 6.76
N GLU A 76 1.67 2.80 7.07
CA GLU A 76 2.73 2.11 7.81
C GLU A 76 4.03 2.09 7.00
N ASN A 77 3.98 1.69 5.72
CA ASN A 77 5.16 1.69 4.85
C ASN A 77 5.78 3.08 4.72
N ARG A 78 4.96 4.14 4.61
CA ARG A 78 5.46 5.51 4.49
C ARG A 78 6.17 5.97 5.78
N GLN A 79 5.62 5.63 6.94
CA GLN A 79 6.25 5.90 8.24
C GLN A 79 7.57 5.12 8.39
N THR A 80 7.58 3.83 8.06
CA THR A 80 8.78 2.99 8.12
C THR A 80 9.87 3.51 7.18
N LEU A 81 9.53 3.97 5.98
CA LEU A 81 10.47 4.52 5.01
C LEU A 81 11.06 5.86 5.49
N GLU A 82 10.26 6.72 6.12
CA GLU A 82 10.77 7.93 6.77
C GLU A 82 11.72 7.63 7.94
N GLU A 83 11.40 6.63 8.76
CA GLU A 83 12.23 6.16 9.87
C GLU A 83 13.60 5.68 9.36
N LEU A 84 13.60 4.80 8.35
CA LEU A 84 14.80 4.26 7.69
C LEU A 84 15.66 5.38 7.05
N ARG A 85 15.03 6.34 6.35
CA ARG A 85 15.74 7.51 5.78
C ARG A 85 16.35 8.41 6.85
N ARG A 86 15.71 8.55 8.02
CA ARG A 86 16.28 9.30 9.16
C ARG A 86 17.46 8.56 9.78
N GLN A 87 17.37 7.24 9.94
CA GLN A 87 18.47 6.43 10.46
C GLN A 87 19.69 6.46 9.54
N LEU A 88 19.49 6.34 8.22
CA LEU A 88 20.57 6.42 7.23
C LEU A 88 21.25 7.80 7.24
N ARG A 89 20.46 8.89 7.30
CA ARG A 89 21.01 10.25 7.46
C ARG A 89 21.85 10.40 8.73
N ARG A 90 21.40 9.85 9.86
CA ARG A 90 22.16 9.88 11.13
C ARG A 90 23.44 9.06 11.07
N MET A 91 23.46 7.95 10.33
CA MET A 91 24.66 7.13 10.13
C MET A 91 25.65 7.76 9.13
N GLN A 92 25.19 8.57 8.19
CA GLN A 92 26.04 9.33 7.26
C GLN A 92 26.55 10.65 7.87
N ALA A 93 25.82 11.24 8.84
CA ALA A 93 26.18 12.49 9.49
C ALA A 93 27.30 12.48 10.57
N PRO A 94 27.92 11.36 11.05
CA PRO A 94 28.91 11.42 12.12
C PRO A 94 30.37 11.45 11.62
N SER A 95 30.66 11.77 10.35
CA SER A 95 32.05 11.92 9.86
C SER A 95 32.51 13.37 9.65
N SER A 96 31.76 14.37 10.14
CA SER A 96 32.13 15.78 10.04
C SER A 96 32.21 16.47 11.41
N GLN A 97 32.67 15.76 12.45
CA GLN A 97 33.20 16.42 13.65
C GLN A 97 34.70 16.67 13.44
N PRO A 98 35.15 17.94 13.41
CA PRO A 98 36.55 18.28 13.20
C PRO A 98 37.37 17.80 14.40
N ALA A 99 38.53 17.21 14.13
CA ALA A 99 39.55 16.93 15.12
C ALA A 99 39.89 18.24 15.85
N ALA A 100 39.61 18.26 17.16
CA ALA A 100 40.09 19.27 18.09
C ALA A 100 41.57 19.01 18.42
#